data_AF-A0A1Q9YEH9-F1
#
_entry.id   AF-A0A1Q9YEH9-F1
#
_cell.length_a   1.000
_cell.length_b   1.000
_cell.length_c   1.000
_cell.angle_alpha   90.00
_cell.angle_beta   90.00
_cell.angle_gamma   90.00
#
_symmetry.space_group_name_H-M   'P 1'
#
loop_
_entity.id
_entity.type
_entity.pdbx_description
1 polymer ?
#
loop_
_entity_poly.entity_id
_entity_poly.type
_entity_poly.pdbx_seq_one_letter_code
_entity_poly.pdbx_strand_id
1 'polypeptide(L)'
;MVIRHNEKSSSFVADNLPTVTGGFNPVKYKELTVEHGLLPLTSLLVEPAKVLFLNNAINHGIFTPLGMDQVKEFGQSIFFMIEANPGPGLGLLMAYYFFTKGDAKDNSVSAMIIEFFGGIHEIYFPYVLMNPITLIGLILGGMTGVMVNVFFGSGLVSSASPGSIIAILGMCAKGSYLGVILSIAAATAVSFIVNGFLLKTFGKQGNLDQAKDQIAAEKKSAKGIKSSAAAILPKYKIAFCCDAGMGSSAMGAEILIPHYAINEVPLDTDIIVTHESLVDRAKSRVPSARIYPISNFLGSKEYDAIVNDLLYPANNDKEETNQSAADSTTSQKISLDKIAFCCDAGMGSSAMGAASLSKKLKAAGINISVPHYALNEVPQDTQVIITHESLVQRAKDRAPMAHIYPIQNFLGSSEYDDIVKDLKTRI
;
A
#
# COMPACT_ATOMS: atom_id res chain seq x y z
N MET A 1 -32.62 -1.54 26.52
CA MET A 1 -34.05 -1.18 26.67
C MET A 1 -34.77 -2.39 27.25
N VAL A 2 -35.50 -2.21 28.35
CA VAL A 2 -36.41 -3.24 28.86
C VAL A 2 -37.58 -3.33 27.87
N ILE A 3 -37.72 -4.51 27.24
CA ILE A 3 -38.76 -4.79 26.25
C ILE A 3 -40.08 -4.99 27.00
N ARG A 4 -41.10 -4.20 26.67
CA ARG A 4 -42.50 -4.58 26.94
C ARG A 4 -43.26 -4.61 25.62
N HIS A 5 -43.90 -5.75 25.37
CA HIS A 5 -44.68 -6.07 24.20
C HIS A 5 -46.06 -5.38 24.28
N ASN A 6 -46.55 -4.78 23.19
CA ASN A 6 -47.93 -4.33 23.06
C ASN A 6 -48.51 -4.89 21.76
N GLU A 7 -49.61 -5.63 21.85
CA GLU A 7 -50.09 -6.60 20.85
C GLU A 7 -51.10 -6.06 19.81
N LYS A 8 -51.36 -4.74 19.72
CA LYS A 8 -52.58 -4.29 18.99
C LYS A 8 -52.50 -3.12 17.99
N SER A 9 -51.34 -2.60 17.62
CA SER A 9 -51.29 -1.65 16.49
C SER A 9 -49.90 -1.55 15.88
N SER A 10 -49.80 -1.90 14.60
CA SER A 10 -48.62 -1.80 13.75
C SER A 10 -48.33 -0.35 13.33
N SER A 11 -47.93 0.49 14.28
CA SER A 11 -47.25 1.77 14.03
C SER A 11 -46.54 2.25 15.30
N PHE A 12 -45.25 2.59 15.18
CA PHE A 12 -44.52 3.30 16.23
C PHE A 12 -44.12 4.69 15.72
N VAL A 13 -44.63 5.69 16.43
CA VAL A 13 -44.35 7.12 16.29
C VAL A 13 -42.95 7.41 16.85
N ALA A 14 -42.14 8.17 16.11
CA ALA A 14 -40.82 8.60 16.54
C ALA A 14 -40.91 9.94 17.27
N ASP A 15 -40.85 9.90 18.60
CA ASP A 15 -40.64 11.09 19.42
C ASP A 15 -39.24 11.07 20.06
N ASN A 16 -38.56 12.21 19.94
CA ASN A 16 -37.35 12.67 20.64
C ASN A 16 -35.97 12.24 20.08
N LEU A 17 -35.35 13.17 19.32
CA LEU A 17 -33.88 13.36 19.29
C LEU A 17 -33.40 13.77 20.69
N PRO A 18 -32.26 13.24 21.19
CA PRO A 18 -31.10 14.12 21.35
C PRO A 18 -29.69 13.47 21.28
N THR A 19 -28.73 14.38 21.12
CA THR A 19 -27.29 14.34 21.47
C THR A 19 -26.29 13.53 20.64
N VAL A 20 -25.59 14.29 19.79
CA VAL A 20 -24.28 14.01 19.20
C VAL A 20 -23.24 13.87 20.32
N THR A 21 -22.80 12.65 20.61
CA THR A 21 -21.51 12.38 21.28
C THR A 21 -20.82 11.23 20.52
N GLY A 22 -19.58 11.49 20.11
CA GLY A 22 -18.86 10.75 19.09
C GLY A 22 -18.38 9.37 19.54
N GLY A 23 -18.82 8.36 18.80
CA GLY A 23 -18.28 7.00 18.79
C GLY A 23 -18.97 6.26 17.66
N PHE A 24 -18.21 5.75 16.69
CA PHE A 24 -18.75 4.95 15.60
C PHE A 24 -19.43 3.70 16.17
N ASN A 25 -20.74 3.58 16.01
CA ASN A 25 -21.52 2.43 16.46
C ASN A 25 -21.83 1.52 15.26
N PRO A 26 -21.13 0.38 15.10
CA PRO A 26 -21.28 -0.51 13.93
C PRO A 26 -22.68 -1.11 13.79
N VAL A 27 -23.41 -1.31 14.89
CA VAL A 27 -24.80 -1.82 14.87
C VAL A 27 -25.76 -0.76 14.32
N LYS A 28 -25.59 0.49 14.77
CA LYS A 28 -26.38 1.63 14.29
C LYS A 28 -26.06 1.95 12.82
N TYR A 29 -24.83 1.67 12.37
CA TYR A 29 -24.45 1.79 10.96
C TYR A 29 -25.14 0.73 10.10
N LYS A 30 -25.22 -0.54 10.56
CA LYS A 30 -25.92 -1.65 9.86
C LYS A 30 -27.41 -1.32 9.62
N GLU A 31 -28.12 -0.87 10.66
CA GLU A 31 -29.54 -0.48 10.56
C GLU A 31 -29.70 0.76 9.65
N LEU A 32 -28.90 1.81 9.85
CA LEU A 32 -29.07 3.07 9.10
C LEU A 32 -28.68 2.98 7.60
N THR A 33 -27.68 2.17 7.23
CA THR A 33 -27.17 2.13 5.83
C THR A 33 -27.79 1.04 4.96
N VAL A 34 -28.21 -0.09 5.54
CA VAL A 34 -28.84 -1.19 4.79
C VAL A 34 -30.36 -1.01 4.69
N GLU A 35 -31.03 -0.55 5.75
CA GLU A 35 -32.51 -0.42 5.75
C GLU A 35 -33.02 0.86 5.07
N HIS A 36 -32.18 1.91 4.94
CA HIS A 36 -32.54 3.16 4.27
C HIS A 36 -31.85 3.38 2.91
N GLY A 37 -31.14 2.39 2.37
CA GLY A 37 -30.48 2.49 1.06
C GLY A 37 -29.34 3.53 1.00
N LEU A 38 -28.76 3.89 2.15
CA LEU A 38 -27.72 4.93 2.25
C LEU A 38 -26.31 4.38 2.01
N LEU A 39 -26.15 3.06 1.85
CA LEU A 39 -24.85 2.42 1.62
C LEU A 39 -24.03 3.07 0.48
N PRO A 40 -24.62 3.47 -0.68
CA PRO A 40 -23.89 4.19 -1.71
C PRO A 40 -23.17 5.45 -1.21
N LEU A 41 -23.77 6.18 -0.27
CA LEU A 41 -23.22 7.43 0.29
C LEU A 41 -21.94 7.21 1.08
N THR A 42 -21.62 5.98 1.49
CA THR A 42 -20.33 5.66 2.13
C THR A 42 -19.14 6.09 1.26
N SER A 43 -19.31 6.10 -0.06
CA SER A 43 -18.29 6.55 -1.03
C SER A 43 -17.88 8.02 -0.86
N LEU A 44 -18.73 8.87 -0.25
CA LEU A 44 -18.38 10.25 0.09
C LEU A 44 -17.25 10.32 1.13
N LEU A 45 -17.09 9.28 1.95
CA LEU A 45 -16.03 9.17 2.95
C LEU A 45 -14.91 8.26 2.47
N VAL A 46 -15.27 7.13 1.83
CA VAL A 46 -14.30 6.11 1.43
C VAL A 46 -13.36 6.62 0.34
N GLU A 47 -13.86 7.24 -0.73
CA GLU A 47 -13.00 7.66 -1.84
C GLU A 47 -11.99 8.74 -1.45
N PRO A 48 -12.36 9.82 -0.71
CA PRO A 48 -11.36 10.76 -0.19
C PRO A 48 -10.36 10.10 0.75
N ALA A 49 -10.82 9.22 1.63
CA ALA A 49 -9.95 8.55 2.59
C ALA A 49 -8.96 7.58 1.91
N LYS A 50 -9.37 6.90 0.84
CA LYS A 50 -8.47 6.09 0.00
C LYS A 50 -7.32 6.94 -0.53
N VAL A 51 -7.63 8.09 -1.15
CA VAL A 51 -6.61 9.01 -1.72
C VAL A 51 -5.68 9.56 -0.64
N LEU A 52 -6.17 9.72 0.59
CA LEU A 52 -5.39 10.10 1.77
C LEU A 52 -4.63 8.94 2.44
N PHE A 53 -4.54 7.77 1.79
CA PHE A 53 -3.87 6.57 2.30
C PHE A 53 -4.46 5.98 3.58
N LEU A 54 -5.75 6.21 3.82
CA LEU A 54 -6.49 5.63 4.94
C LEU A 54 -7.26 4.36 4.52
N ASN A 55 -6.94 3.78 3.37
CA ASN A 55 -7.59 2.59 2.82
C ASN A 55 -7.44 1.37 3.73
N ASN A 56 -6.27 1.13 4.33
CA ASN A 56 -6.05 0.02 5.26
C ASN A 56 -6.91 0.17 6.52
N ALA A 57 -6.97 1.38 7.09
CA ALA A 57 -7.76 1.65 8.30
C ALA A 57 -9.25 1.41 8.05
N ILE A 58 -9.76 1.81 6.89
CA ILE A 58 -11.16 1.61 6.51
C ILE A 58 -11.44 0.13 6.20
N ASN A 59 -10.61 -0.49 5.36
CA ASN A 59 -10.87 -1.85 4.89
C ASN A 59 -10.69 -2.87 6.03
N HIS A 60 -9.55 -2.87 6.72
CA HIS A 60 -9.28 -3.82 7.80
C HIS A 60 -9.91 -3.43 9.13
N GLY A 61 -10.05 -2.13 9.41
CA GLY A 61 -10.62 -1.65 10.67
C GLY A 61 -12.15 -1.65 10.71
N ILE A 62 -12.82 -1.48 9.57
CA ILE A 62 -14.28 -1.31 9.52
C ILE A 62 -14.95 -2.36 8.64
N PHE A 63 -14.61 -2.41 7.34
CA PHE A 63 -15.39 -3.22 6.39
C PHE A 63 -15.14 -4.71 6.49
N THR A 64 -13.89 -5.13 6.77
CA THR A 64 -13.57 -6.56 6.90
C THR A 64 -14.29 -7.21 8.08
N PRO A 65 -14.27 -6.66 9.31
CA PRO A 65 -15.05 -7.21 10.42
C PRO A 65 -16.55 -7.27 10.13
N LEU A 66 -17.13 -6.18 9.61
CA LEU A 66 -18.55 -6.11 9.27
C LEU A 66 -18.92 -7.14 8.19
N GLY A 67 -18.06 -7.31 7.19
CA GLY A 67 -18.26 -8.27 6.11
C GLY A 67 -18.18 -9.70 6.61
N MET A 68 -17.24 -10.02 7.50
CA MET A 68 -17.11 -11.35 8.09
C MET A 68 -18.34 -11.74 8.92
N ASP A 69 -18.91 -10.80 9.67
CA ASP A 69 -20.14 -11.07 10.42
C ASP A 69 -21.35 -11.27 9.48
N GLN A 70 -21.43 -10.51 8.38
CA GLN A 70 -22.48 -10.69 7.39
C GLN A 70 -22.34 -12.02 6.61
N VAL A 71 -21.12 -12.45 6.29
CA VAL A 71 -20.87 -13.73 5.61
C VAL A 71 -21.32 -14.91 6.46
N LYS A 72 -21.13 -14.87 7.79
CA LYS A 72 -21.60 -15.95 8.68
C LYS A 72 -23.12 -16.17 8.59
N GLU A 73 -23.87 -15.09 8.38
CA GLU A 73 -25.33 -15.11 8.37
C GLU A 73 -25.90 -15.32 6.95
N PHE A 74 -25.32 -14.66 5.94
CA PHE A 74 -25.87 -14.59 4.58
C PHE A 74 -24.97 -15.22 3.49
N GLY A 75 -23.79 -15.74 3.86
CA GLY A 75 -22.84 -16.37 2.94
C GLY A 75 -22.05 -15.41 2.05
N GLN A 76 -22.34 -14.11 2.10
CA GLN A 76 -21.65 -13.07 1.32
C GLN A 76 -21.78 -11.70 2.00
N SER A 77 -20.94 -10.76 1.58
CA SER A 77 -21.03 -9.36 2.03
C SER A 77 -20.67 -8.36 0.93
N ILE A 78 -21.46 -7.29 0.86
CA ILE A 78 -21.18 -6.11 0.04
C ILE A 78 -20.02 -5.27 0.60
N PHE A 79 -19.73 -5.33 1.92
CA PHE A 79 -18.71 -4.51 2.55
C PHE A 79 -17.31 -4.75 1.95
N PHE A 80 -17.03 -5.97 1.50
CA PHE A 80 -15.78 -6.30 0.81
C PHE A 80 -15.64 -5.66 -0.58
N MET A 81 -16.74 -5.20 -1.19
CA MET A 81 -16.71 -4.51 -2.49
C MET A 81 -16.54 -3.00 -2.35
N ILE A 82 -16.84 -2.40 -1.20
CA ILE A 82 -16.91 -0.94 -1.07
C ILE A 82 -15.54 -0.30 -1.35
N GLU A 83 -14.47 -0.86 -0.80
CA GLU A 83 -13.11 -0.35 -1.02
C GLU A 83 -12.43 -1.04 -2.21
N ALA A 84 -12.62 -2.36 -2.36
CA ALA A 84 -11.89 -3.17 -3.34
C ALA A 84 -12.33 -2.96 -4.79
N ASN A 85 -13.46 -2.31 -5.07
CA ASN A 85 -13.94 -2.11 -6.44
C ASN A 85 -12.93 -1.28 -7.27
N PRO A 86 -12.31 -1.84 -8.33
CA PRO A 86 -11.33 -1.11 -9.16
C PRO A 86 -12.00 -0.21 -10.20
N GLY A 87 -13.34 -0.24 -10.29
CA GLY A 87 -14.09 0.47 -11.29
C GLY A 87 -13.89 1.99 -11.28
N PRO A 88 -14.00 2.68 -10.12
CA PRO A 88 -13.84 4.13 -10.03
C PRO A 88 -12.46 4.62 -10.49
N GLY A 89 -11.37 3.98 -10.06
CA GLY A 89 -10.01 4.36 -10.46
C GLY A 89 -9.69 4.02 -11.92
N LEU A 90 -10.15 2.85 -12.41
CA LEU A 90 -10.09 2.55 -13.85
C LEU A 90 -10.77 3.63 -14.71
N GLY A 91 -11.96 4.09 -14.30
CA GLY A 91 -12.68 5.16 -15.00
C GLY A 91 -11.91 6.48 -15.02
N LEU A 92 -11.26 6.86 -13.91
CA LEU A 92 -10.39 8.03 -13.82
C LEU A 92 -9.22 7.90 -14.81
N LEU A 93 -8.52 6.78 -14.80
CA LEU A 93 -7.32 6.57 -15.62
C LEU A 93 -7.67 6.52 -17.12
N MET A 94 -8.82 5.93 -17.48
CA MET A 94 -9.36 6.02 -18.83
C MET A 94 -9.64 7.48 -19.21
N ALA A 95 -10.19 8.29 -18.31
CA ALA A 95 -10.44 9.71 -18.60
C ALA A 95 -9.12 10.45 -18.85
N TYR A 96 -8.07 10.18 -18.08
CA TYR A 96 -6.74 10.70 -18.34
C TYR A 96 -6.19 10.27 -19.70
N TYR A 97 -6.34 8.99 -20.06
CA TYR A 97 -5.87 8.47 -21.34
C TYR A 97 -6.51 9.20 -22.55
N PHE A 98 -7.83 9.42 -22.49
CA PHE A 98 -8.58 10.01 -23.61
C PHE A 98 -8.55 11.54 -23.64
N PHE A 99 -8.52 12.20 -22.48
CA PHE A 99 -8.75 13.65 -22.39
C PHE A 99 -7.51 14.47 -21.99
N THR A 100 -6.36 13.84 -21.76
CA THR A 100 -5.10 14.55 -21.48
C THR A 100 -4.02 14.26 -22.52
N LYS A 101 -2.86 14.92 -22.39
CA LYS A 101 -1.71 14.79 -23.29
C LYS A 101 -0.42 14.68 -22.47
N GLY A 102 0.64 14.18 -23.09
CA GLY A 102 1.97 14.05 -22.46
C GLY A 102 2.05 12.92 -21.45
N ASP A 103 2.97 13.04 -20.49
CA ASP A 103 3.33 11.96 -19.57
C ASP A 103 2.13 11.43 -18.77
N ALA A 104 1.14 12.26 -18.43
CA ALA A 104 -0.06 11.80 -17.73
C ALA A 104 -0.84 10.73 -18.52
N LYS A 105 -1.03 10.97 -19.84
CA LYS A 105 -1.69 10.02 -20.74
C LYS A 105 -0.83 8.76 -20.94
N ASP A 106 0.46 8.94 -21.18
CA ASP A 106 1.34 7.81 -21.54
C ASP A 106 1.50 6.84 -20.36
N ASN A 107 1.58 7.37 -19.14
CA ASN A 107 1.67 6.55 -17.94
C ASN A 107 0.31 5.95 -17.52
N SER A 108 -0.84 6.55 -17.91
CA SER A 108 -2.13 6.07 -17.42
C SER A 108 -2.49 4.67 -17.93
N VAL A 109 -1.97 4.27 -19.09
CA VAL A 109 -2.15 2.90 -19.60
C VAL A 109 -1.53 1.86 -18.67
N SER A 110 -0.29 2.10 -18.23
CA SER A 110 0.38 1.20 -17.28
C SER A 110 -0.33 1.17 -15.93
N ALA A 111 -0.80 2.34 -15.45
CA ALA A 111 -1.56 2.45 -14.22
C ALA A 111 -2.88 1.65 -14.29
N MET A 112 -3.60 1.69 -15.43
CA MET A 112 -4.85 0.93 -15.61
C MET A 112 -4.61 -0.56 -15.44
N ILE A 113 -3.53 -1.08 -16.01
CA ILE A 113 -3.19 -2.50 -15.93
C ILE A 113 -2.83 -2.88 -14.48
N ILE A 114 -1.96 -2.09 -13.84
CA ILE A 114 -1.47 -2.34 -12.48
C ILE A 114 -2.60 -2.29 -11.46
N GLU A 115 -3.49 -1.29 -11.56
CA GLU A 115 -4.64 -1.19 -10.67
C GLU A 115 -5.64 -2.32 -10.92
N PHE A 116 -6.09 -2.49 -12.16
CA PHE A 116 -7.22 -3.36 -12.46
C PHE A 116 -6.86 -4.84 -12.30
N PHE A 117 -5.72 -5.27 -12.82
CA PHE A 117 -5.26 -6.65 -12.73
C PHE A 117 -4.35 -6.91 -11.54
N GLY A 118 -3.54 -5.93 -11.12
CA GLY A 118 -2.64 -6.07 -9.97
C GLY A 118 -3.29 -5.73 -8.64
N GLY A 119 -4.40 -4.99 -8.63
CA GLY A 119 -5.13 -4.62 -7.40
C GLY A 119 -4.43 -3.57 -6.55
N ILE A 120 -3.49 -2.82 -7.12
CA ILE A 120 -2.76 -1.74 -6.44
C ILE A 120 -3.46 -0.41 -6.77
N HIS A 121 -4.39 0.00 -5.90
CA HIS A 121 -5.24 1.17 -6.12
C HIS A 121 -4.48 2.48 -5.91
N GLU A 122 -3.35 2.46 -5.20
CA GLU A 122 -2.54 3.65 -4.95
C GLU A 122 -1.91 4.24 -6.22
N ILE A 123 -1.87 3.47 -7.32
CA ILE A 123 -1.25 3.91 -8.57
C ILE A 123 -2.03 5.03 -9.27
N TYR A 124 -3.33 5.18 -9.00
CA TYR A 124 -4.15 6.26 -9.56
C TYR A 124 -4.17 7.51 -8.69
N PHE A 125 -3.70 7.46 -7.43
CA PHE A 125 -3.77 8.61 -6.53
C PHE A 125 -3.00 9.85 -7.06
N PRO A 126 -1.82 9.72 -7.73
CA PRO A 126 -1.14 10.89 -8.28
C PRO A 126 -2.02 11.66 -9.28
N TYR A 127 -2.87 10.96 -10.02
CA TYR A 127 -3.80 11.55 -10.98
C TYR A 127 -4.89 12.37 -10.27
N VAL A 128 -5.32 11.95 -9.08
CA VAL A 128 -6.24 12.75 -8.26
C VAL A 128 -5.54 13.98 -7.72
N LEU A 129 -4.31 13.85 -7.19
CA LEU A 129 -3.58 15.00 -6.65
C LEU A 129 -3.23 16.04 -7.72
N MET A 130 -2.94 15.62 -8.95
CA MET A 130 -2.74 16.54 -10.08
C MET A 130 -3.98 17.38 -10.38
N ASN A 131 -5.17 16.79 -10.27
CA ASN A 131 -6.44 17.46 -10.51
C ASN A 131 -7.46 17.05 -9.44
N PRO A 132 -7.43 17.66 -8.23
CA PRO A 132 -8.24 17.21 -7.09
C PRO A 132 -9.75 17.21 -7.35
N ILE A 133 -10.23 18.02 -8.29
CA ILE A 133 -11.63 18.03 -8.73
C ILE A 133 -12.09 16.67 -9.26
N THR A 134 -11.18 15.85 -9.80
CA THR A 134 -11.49 14.50 -10.31
C THR A 134 -11.92 13.53 -9.21
N LEU A 135 -11.68 13.85 -7.94
CA LEU A 135 -12.23 13.10 -6.80
C LEU A 135 -13.75 12.96 -6.87
N ILE A 136 -14.45 13.95 -7.45
CA ILE A 136 -15.90 13.91 -7.66
C ILE A 136 -16.30 12.70 -8.52
N GLY A 137 -15.55 12.41 -9.59
CA GLY A 137 -15.84 11.27 -10.46
C GLY A 137 -15.59 9.93 -9.77
N LEU A 138 -14.56 9.84 -8.90
CA LEU A 138 -14.35 8.65 -8.08
C LEU A 138 -15.50 8.43 -7.10
N ILE A 139 -15.92 9.47 -6.38
CA ILE A 139 -17.06 9.40 -5.45
C ILE A 139 -18.30 8.89 -6.18
N LEU A 140 -18.67 9.52 -7.30
CA LEU A 140 -19.88 9.13 -8.05
C LEU A 140 -19.75 7.73 -8.67
N GLY A 141 -18.57 7.34 -9.12
CA GLY A 141 -18.26 5.98 -9.57
C GLY A 141 -18.44 4.96 -8.44
N GLY A 142 -17.86 5.21 -7.27
CA GLY A 142 -17.97 4.37 -6.08
C GLY A 142 -19.42 4.23 -5.63
N MET A 143 -20.15 5.36 -5.55
CA MET A 143 -21.58 5.39 -5.23
C MET A 143 -22.37 4.49 -6.19
N THR A 144 -22.08 4.58 -7.49
CA THR A 144 -22.75 3.78 -8.53
C THR A 144 -22.46 2.30 -8.36
N GLY A 145 -21.19 1.93 -8.15
CA GLY A 145 -20.81 0.53 -7.93
C GLY A 145 -21.48 -0.08 -6.70
N VAL A 146 -21.49 0.65 -5.58
CA VAL A 146 -22.18 0.21 -4.36
C VAL A 146 -23.68 0.09 -4.60
N MET A 147 -24.30 1.06 -5.28
CA MET A 147 -25.74 1.02 -5.60
C MET A 147 -26.11 -0.18 -6.47
N VAL A 148 -25.29 -0.52 -7.47
CA VAL A 148 -25.51 -1.71 -8.30
C VAL A 148 -25.41 -2.97 -7.45
N ASN A 149 -24.42 -3.08 -6.56
CA ASN A 149 -24.32 -4.24 -5.67
C ASN A 149 -25.50 -4.35 -4.70
N VAL A 150 -26.02 -3.23 -4.18
CA VAL A 150 -27.25 -3.21 -3.37
C VAL A 150 -28.44 -3.71 -4.18
N PHE A 151 -28.61 -3.22 -5.41
CA PHE A 151 -29.73 -3.60 -6.28
C PHE A 151 -29.72 -5.10 -6.63
N PHE A 152 -28.56 -5.67 -6.92
CA PHE A 152 -28.41 -7.09 -7.25
C PHE A 152 -28.25 -8.01 -6.02
N GLY A 153 -28.12 -7.44 -4.82
CA GLY A 153 -27.79 -8.21 -3.61
C GLY A 153 -26.46 -8.96 -3.73
N SER A 154 -25.48 -8.39 -4.45
CA SER A 154 -24.21 -9.04 -4.76
C SER A 154 -23.10 -8.65 -3.78
N GLY A 155 -22.19 -9.58 -3.54
CA GLY A 155 -21.06 -9.40 -2.63
C GLY A 155 -20.02 -10.51 -2.76
N LEU A 156 -19.02 -10.45 -1.89
CA LEU A 156 -17.91 -11.42 -1.84
C LEU A 156 -18.03 -12.30 -0.59
N VAL A 157 -17.39 -13.47 -0.63
CA VAL A 157 -17.34 -14.42 0.50
C VAL A 157 -16.23 -14.09 1.51
N SER A 158 -15.27 -13.23 1.13
CA SER A 158 -14.24 -12.66 2.00
C SER A 158 -13.62 -11.42 1.33
N SER A 159 -12.67 -10.77 1.99
CA SER A 159 -11.95 -9.64 1.42
C SER A 159 -11.07 -10.08 0.24
N ALA A 160 -11.07 -9.29 -0.83
CA ALA A 160 -10.17 -9.49 -1.95
C ALA A 160 -8.85 -8.74 -1.69
N SER A 161 -7.74 -9.47 -1.60
CA SER A 161 -6.41 -8.88 -1.43
C SER A 161 -5.38 -9.58 -2.33
N PRO A 162 -4.70 -8.85 -3.23
CA PRO A 162 -4.94 -7.45 -3.62
C PRO A 162 -6.34 -7.21 -4.21
N GLY A 163 -6.81 -5.97 -4.25
CA GLY A 163 -8.12 -5.56 -4.79
C GLY A 163 -8.24 -5.63 -6.31
N SER A 164 -7.71 -6.69 -6.92
CA SER A 164 -7.70 -6.92 -8.37
C SER A 164 -9.02 -7.52 -8.86
N ILE A 165 -9.34 -7.34 -10.14
CA ILE A 165 -10.48 -8.03 -10.76
C ILE A 165 -10.38 -9.55 -10.61
N ILE A 166 -9.18 -10.11 -10.65
CA ILE A 166 -8.95 -11.56 -10.55
C ILE A 166 -9.31 -12.03 -9.14
N ALA A 167 -8.81 -11.34 -8.11
CA ALA A 167 -9.12 -11.67 -6.72
C ALA A 167 -10.61 -11.46 -6.41
N ILE A 168 -11.21 -10.38 -6.91
CA ILE A 168 -12.64 -10.08 -6.72
C ILE A 168 -13.51 -11.18 -7.34
N LEU A 169 -13.22 -11.61 -8.57
CA LEU A 169 -13.97 -12.70 -9.21
C LEU A 169 -13.72 -14.06 -8.53
N GLY A 170 -12.52 -14.27 -7.98
CA GLY A 170 -12.19 -15.45 -7.18
C GLY A 170 -12.95 -15.50 -5.84
N MET A 171 -13.15 -14.35 -5.21
CA MET A 171 -13.89 -14.22 -3.94
C MET A 171 -15.37 -13.93 -4.12
N CYS A 172 -15.86 -13.90 -5.35
CA CYS A 172 -17.26 -13.62 -5.66
C CYS A 172 -18.16 -14.78 -5.22
N ALA A 173 -19.28 -14.46 -4.57
CA ALA A 173 -20.26 -15.48 -4.23
C ALA A 173 -20.93 -16.07 -5.48
N LYS A 174 -21.32 -17.36 -5.43
CA LYS A 174 -21.78 -18.13 -6.62
C LYS A 174 -22.99 -17.51 -7.37
N GLY A 175 -23.79 -16.67 -6.73
CA GLY A 175 -24.92 -15.96 -7.35
C GLY A 175 -24.65 -14.50 -7.71
N SER A 176 -23.45 -13.99 -7.40
CA SER A 176 -23.18 -12.54 -7.32
C SER A 176 -22.36 -12.01 -8.48
N TYR A 177 -21.88 -12.89 -9.37
CA TYR A 177 -21.02 -12.54 -10.50
C TYR A 177 -21.61 -11.43 -11.39
N LEU A 178 -22.89 -11.54 -11.75
CA LEU A 178 -23.54 -10.55 -12.60
C LEU A 178 -23.54 -9.17 -11.94
N GLY A 179 -23.98 -9.10 -10.68
CA GLY A 179 -24.02 -7.85 -9.91
C GLY A 179 -22.64 -7.24 -9.69
N VAL A 180 -21.64 -8.08 -9.35
CA VAL A 180 -20.24 -7.64 -9.17
C VAL A 180 -19.67 -7.10 -10.48
N ILE A 181 -19.79 -7.81 -11.60
CA ILE A 181 -19.26 -7.37 -12.89
C ILE A 181 -19.94 -6.07 -13.34
N LEU A 182 -21.27 -6.00 -13.23
CA LEU A 182 -22.02 -4.78 -13.56
C LEU A 182 -21.64 -3.61 -12.64
N SER A 183 -21.37 -3.88 -11.36
CA SER A 183 -20.96 -2.83 -10.42
C SER A 183 -19.62 -2.21 -10.80
N ILE A 184 -18.66 -3.02 -11.24
CA ILE A 184 -17.35 -2.56 -11.69
C ILE A 184 -17.50 -1.78 -13.00
N ALA A 185 -18.22 -2.35 -13.97
CA ALA A 185 -18.45 -1.71 -15.27
C ALA A 185 -19.19 -0.37 -15.15
N ALA A 186 -20.24 -0.31 -14.33
CA ALA A 186 -21.01 0.91 -14.11
C ALA A 186 -20.20 1.96 -13.35
N ALA A 187 -19.43 1.57 -12.33
CA ALA A 187 -18.53 2.47 -11.61
C ALA A 187 -17.46 3.06 -12.54
N THR A 188 -16.88 2.24 -13.42
CA THR A 188 -15.93 2.69 -14.46
C THR A 188 -16.60 3.67 -15.41
N ALA A 189 -17.78 3.35 -15.94
CA ALA A 189 -18.48 4.21 -16.89
C ALA A 189 -18.81 5.58 -16.30
N VAL A 190 -19.36 5.62 -15.08
CA VAL A 190 -19.71 6.87 -14.40
C VAL A 190 -18.46 7.69 -14.07
N SER A 191 -17.43 7.06 -13.47
CA SER A 191 -16.18 7.75 -13.17
C SER A 191 -15.52 8.29 -14.44
N PHE A 192 -15.49 7.51 -15.53
CA PHE A 192 -14.95 7.94 -16.82
C PHE A 192 -15.69 9.15 -17.41
N ILE A 193 -17.03 9.10 -17.44
CA ILE A 193 -17.84 10.18 -18.02
C ILE A 193 -17.66 11.47 -17.22
N VAL A 194 -17.77 11.38 -15.89
CA VAL A 194 -17.65 12.55 -15.00
C VAL A 194 -16.23 13.12 -15.07
N ASN A 195 -15.20 12.29 -14.90
CA ASN A 195 -13.82 12.76 -14.93
C ASN A 195 -13.39 13.23 -16.32
N GLY A 196 -13.90 12.62 -17.39
CA GLY A 196 -13.67 13.09 -18.75
C GLY A 196 -14.21 14.50 -18.95
N PHE A 197 -15.43 14.78 -18.45
CA PHE A 197 -15.98 16.12 -18.45
C PHE A 197 -15.14 17.07 -17.58
N LEU A 198 -14.81 16.70 -16.35
CA LEU A 198 -14.06 17.55 -15.43
C LEU A 198 -12.65 17.89 -15.94
N LEU A 199 -11.93 16.91 -16.50
CA LEU A 199 -10.61 17.12 -17.09
C LEU A 199 -10.68 18.00 -18.34
N LYS A 200 -11.70 17.82 -19.18
CA LYS A 200 -11.87 18.66 -20.36
C LYS A 200 -12.21 20.12 -20.01
N THR A 201 -12.91 20.34 -18.90
CA THR A 201 -13.45 21.65 -18.53
C THR A 201 -12.55 22.41 -17.56
N PHE A 202 -11.91 21.70 -16.62
CA PHE A 202 -11.14 22.25 -15.50
C PHE A 202 -9.74 21.66 -15.38
N GLY A 203 -9.36 20.72 -16.26
CA GLY A 203 -8.09 20.02 -16.19
C GLY A 203 -6.91 20.98 -16.35
N LYS A 204 -6.07 21.02 -15.33
CA LYS A 204 -4.77 21.70 -15.37
C LYS A 204 -3.73 20.71 -15.89
N GLN A 205 -2.80 21.19 -16.72
CA GLN A 205 -1.59 20.43 -17.05
C GLN A 205 -0.67 20.41 -15.82
N GLY A 206 -0.92 19.47 -14.90
CA GLY A 206 -0.02 19.19 -13.79
C GLY A 206 1.14 18.30 -14.23
N ASN A 207 2.26 18.36 -13.50
CA ASN A 207 3.38 17.44 -13.70
C ASN A 207 3.18 16.18 -12.85
N LEU A 208 3.10 15.01 -13.50
CA LEU A 208 2.86 13.72 -12.84
C LEU A 208 3.99 13.34 -11.87
N ASP A 209 5.23 13.71 -12.17
CA ASP A 209 6.39 13.37 -11.33
C ASP A 209 6.32 14.11 -9.98
N GLN A 210 5.92 15.38 -9.99
CA GLN A 210 5.74 16.16 -8.75
C GLN A 210 4.61 15.59 -7.87
N ALA A 211 3.51 15.12 -8.47
CA ALA A 211 2.42 14.50 -7.73
C ALA A 211 2.82 13.15 -7.12
N LYS A 212 3.66 12.37 -7.83
CA LYS A 212 4.24 11.13 -7.29
C LYS A 212 5.15 11.41 -6.10
N ASP A 213 6.00 12.44 -6.17
CA ASP A 213 6.88 12.85 -5.06
C ASP A 213 6.08 13.31 -3.84
N GLN A 214 4.97 14.05 -4.03
CA GLN A 214 4.05 14.43 -2.95
C GLN A 214 3.44 13.19 -2.27
N ILE A 215 3.02 12.19 -3.03
CA ILE A 215 2.48 10.93 -2.48
C ILE A 215 3.53 10.17 -1.68
N ALA A 216 4.77 10.14 -2.15
CA ALA A 216 5.85 9.51 -1.40
C ALA A 216 6.06 10.20 -0.04
N ALA A 217 5.93 11.53 0.02
CA ALA A 217 6.02 12.30 1.26
C ALA A 217 4.78 12.13 2.17
N GLU A 218 3.57 12.10 1.60
CA GLU A 218 2.31 11.92 2.34
C GLU A 218 2.17 10.50 2.90
N LYS A 219 2.53 9.46 2.13
CA LYS A 219 2.61 8.08 2.65
C LYS A 219 3.56 7.97 3.84
N LYS A 220 4.66 8.71 3.85
CA LYS A 220 5.59 8.75 4.99
C LYS A 220 4.98 9.45 6.21
N SER A 221 4.14 10.44 5.98
CA SER A 221 3.49 11.26 7.03
C SER A 221 2.23 10.61 7.61
N ALA A 222 1.41 9.95 6.79
CA ALA A 222 0.19 9.24 7.18
C ALA A 222 0.48 7.98 8.02
N LYS A 223 1.69 7.42 7.90
CA LYS A 223 2.19 6.32 8.73
C LYS A 223 2.55 6.71 10.17
N GLY A 224 2.26 7.94 10.62
CA GLY A 224 2.58 8.39 11.97
C GLY A 224 4.08 8.36 12.30
N ILE A 225 4.94 8.17 11.30
CA ILE A 225 6.39 8.22 11.47
C ILE A 225 6.74 9.70 11.53
N LYS A 226 6.92 10.22 12.75
CA LYS A 226 7.74 11.42 12.93
C LYS A 226 9.06 11.15 12.22
N SER A 227 9.27 11.85 11.11
CA SER A 227 10.54 11.91 10.40
C SER A 227 11.65 12.26 11.39
N SER A 228 12.40 11.26 11.85
CA SER A 228 13.74 11.37 12.44
C SER A 228 14.21 9.98 12.88
N ALA A 229 14.76 9.21 11.95
CA ALA A 229 15.92 8.33 12.11
C ALA A 229 15.96 7.37 10.92
N ALA A 230 17.13 7.23 10.29
CA ALA A 230 17.42 6.12 9.40
C ALA A 230 16.99 4.82 10.09
N ALA A 231 16.29 3.94 9.37
CA ALA A 231 15.94 2.62 9.87
C ALA A 231 17.23 1.90 10.29
N ILE A 232 17.46 1.81 11.59
CA ILE A 232 18.51 0.98 12.15
C ILE A 232 18.06 -0.45 11.87
N LEU A 233 18.86 -1.20 11.10
CA LEU A 233 18.64 -2.64 10.91
C LEU A 233 18.43 -3.28 12.29
N PRO A 234 17.37 -4.07 12.50
CA PRO A 234 17.16 -4.69 13.80
C PRO A 234 18.38 -5.57 14.09
N LYS A 235 19.01 -5.33 15.24
CA LYS A 235 20.15 -6.12 15.76
C LYS A 235 19.83 -7.62 15.89
N TYR A 236 18.54 -7.98 15.80
CA TYR A 236 17.99 -9.29 16.07
C TYR A 236 17.06 -9.74 14.92
N LYS A 237 17.04 -11.04 14.61
CA LYS A 237 16.03 -11.67 13.76
C LYS A 237 14.75 -11.86 14.56
N ILE A 238 13.71 -11.10 14.21
CA ILE A 238 12.42 -11.09 14.90
C ILE A 238 11.39 -11.87 14.07
N ALA A 239 10.63 -12.75 14.71
CA ALA A 239 9.52 -13.48 14.10
C ALA A 239 8.21 -13.21 14.85
N PHE A 240 7.15 -12.90 14.11
CA PHE A 240 5.78 -12.90 14.63
C PHE A 240 5.12 -14.22 14.27
N CYS A 241 4.54 -14.92 15.23
CA CYS A 241 3.92 -16.21 14.95
C CYS A 241 2.56 -16.42 15.60
N CYS A 242 1.69 -17.05 14.81
CA CYS A 242 0.38 -17.55 15.21
C CYS A 242 0.22 -19.01 14.78
N ASP A 243 -0.86 -19.67 15.19
CA ASP A 243 -1.05 -21.10 14.96
C ASP A 243 -1.09 -21.48 13.46
N ALA A 244 -1.62 -20.60 12.61
CA ALA A 244 -1.79 -20.82 11.17
C ALA A 244 -0.91 -19.94 10.27
N GLY A 245 0.03 -19.18 10.83
CA GLY A 245 0.92 -18.27 10.09
C GLY A 245 0.28 -16.99 9.52
N MET A 246 -1.05 -16.89 9.46
CA MET A 246 -1.78 -15.71 8.94
C MET A 246 -3.05 -15.33 9.75
N GLY A 247 -3.02 -15.42 11.08
CA GLY A 247 -4.11 -14.98 11.96
C GLY A 247 -3.66 -13.93 12.97
N SER A 248 -4.42 -12.84 13.08
CA SER A 248 -4.30 -11.64 13.97
C SER A 248 -2.95 -10.91 14.04
N SER A 249 -1.82 -11.58 13.88
CA SER A 249 -0.46 -11.01 13.92
C SER A 249 -0.12 -10.16 12.69
N ALA A 250 -0.79 -10.37 11.56
CA ALA A 250 -0.56 -9.63 10.32
C ALA A 250 -1.10 -8.19 10.35
N MET A 251 -1.88 -7.81 11.37
CA MET A 251 -2.58 -6.52 11.39
C MET A 251 -1.93 -5.46 12.32
N GLY A 252 -0.82 -5.79 12.98
CA GLY A 252 -0.18 -4.89 13.94
C GLY A 252 1.15 -4.26 13.49
N ALA A 253 1.90 -4.85 12.57
CA ALA A 253 3.21 -4.33 12.18
C ALA A 253 3.19 -3.81 10.74
N GLU A 254 3.18 -2.48 10.57
CA GLU A 254 3.52 -1.81 9.30
C GLU A 254 5.05 -1.81 9.02
N ILE A 255 5.81 -2.62 9.77
CA ILE A 255 7.24 -2.84 9.62
C ILE A 255 7.42 -4.26 9.06
N LEU A 256 8.32 -4.40 8.08
CA LEU A 256 8.56 -5.59 7.25
C LEU A 256 9.14 -6.77 8.05
N ILE A 257 8.47 -7.20 9.12
CA ILE A 257 8.87 -8.31 9.99
C ILE A 257 8.17 -9.57 9.49
N PRO A 258 8.91 -10.67 9.22
CA PRO A 258 8.34 -11.88 8.67
C PRO A 258 7.40 -12.59 9.67
N HIS A 259 6.24 -13.01 9.15
CA HIS A 259 5.24 -13.80 9.87
C HIS A 259 5.40 -15.29 9.56
N TYR A 260 5.34 -16.13 10.59
CA TYR A 260 5.47 -17.57 10.44
C TYR A 260 4.33 -18.30 11.16
N ALA A 261 3.92 -19.45 10.64
CA ALA A 261 3.26 -20.43 11.49
C ALA A 261 4.23 -20.84 12.61
N ILE A 262 3.74 -21.11 13.80
CA ILE A 262 4.61 -21.45 14.95
C ILE A 262 5.56 -22.63 14.65
N ASN A 263 5.15 -23.54 13.77
CA ASN A 263 5.95 -24.70 13.36
C ASN A 263 7.00 -24.36 12.28
N GLU A 264 6.88 -23.22 11.62
CA GLU A 264 7.71 -22.78 10.48
C GLU A 264 8.70 -21.67 10.87
N VAL A 265 8.71 -21.24 12.13
CA VAL A 265 9.67 -20.23 12.62
C VAL A 265 11.12 -20.72 12.39
N PRO A 266 12.00 -19.92 11.76
CA PRO A 266 13.41 -20.26 11.58
C PRO A 266 14.14 -20.47 12.91
N LEU A 267 15.05 -21.45 12.95
CA LEU A 267 15.75 -21.82 14.19
C LEU A 267 16.79 -20.78 14.64
N ASP A 268 17.21 -19.90 13.73
CA ASP A 268 18.12 -18.79 13.97
C ASP A 268 17.39 -17.49 14.37
N THR A 269 16.11 -17.59 14.73
CA THR A 269 15.33 -16.46 15.25
C THR A 269 15.79 -16.09 16.65
N ASP A 270 16.11 -14.81 16.86
CA ASP A 270 16.54 -14.27 18.15
C ASP A 270 15.35 -13.94 19.06
N ILE A 271 14.25 -13.43 18.47
CA ILE A 271 13.08 -12.94 19.20
C ILE A 271 11.80 -13.47 18.56
N ILE A 272 10.92 -14.07 19.38
CA ILE A 272 9.61 -14.53 18.97
C ILE A 272 8.52 -13.74 19.69
N VAL A 273 7.64 -13.10 18.92
CA VAL A 273 6.43 -12.47 19.44
C VAL A 273 5.23 -13.37 19.10
N THR A 274 4.52 -13.85 20.12
CA THR A 274 3.43 -14.82 19.93
C THR A 274 2.32 -14.67 20.97
N HIS A 275 1.16 -15.29 20.72
CA HIS A 275 0.07 -15.29 21.68
C HIS A 275 0.50 -16.02 22.97
N GLU A 276 0.04 -15.58 24.13
CA GLU A 276 0.34 -16.23 25.43
C GLU A 276 0.03 -17.75 25.42
N SER A 277 -0.99 -18.18 24.69
CA SER A 277 -1.38 -19.59 24.55
C SER A 277 -0.41 -20.44 23.69
N LEU A 278 0.54 -19.81 22.99
CA LEU A 278 1.48 -20.48 22.08
C LEU A 278 2.93 -20.46 22.58
N VAL A 279 3.18 -19.92 23.77
CA VAL A 279 4.53 -19.77 24.36
C VAL A 279 5.27 -21.11 24.47
N ASP A 280 4.60 -22.17 24.92
CA ASP A 280 5.24 -23.47 25.09
C ASP A 280 5.63 -24.09 23.74
N ARG A 281 4.82 -23.85 22.71
CA ARG A 281 5.13 -24.27 21.34
C ARG A 281 6.27 -23.44 20.74
N ALA A 282 6.33 -22.14 21.03
CA ALA A 282 7.46 -21.28 20.65
C ALA A 282 8.77 -21.75 21.28
N LYS A 283 8.77 -22.04 22.60
CA LYS A 283 9.93 -22.57 23.34
C LYS A 283 10.38 -23.91 22.78
N SER A 284 9.44 -24.78 22.44
CA SER A 284 9.74 -26.08 21.86
C SER A 284 10.35 -25.97 20.46
N ARG A 285 9.94 -24.96 19.68
CA ARG A 285 10.43 -24.75 18.32
C ARG A 285 11.81 -24.08 18.28
N VAL A 286 11.99 -22.97 19.00
CA VAL A 286 13.27 -22.24 19.08
C VAL A 286 13.62 -21.99 20.55
N PRO A 287 14.29 -22.93 21.24
CA PRO A 287 14.62 -22.81 22.66
C PRO A 287 15.55 -21.63 22.98
N SER A 288 16.35 -21.18 22.00
CA SER A 288 17.30 -20.08 22.12
C SER A 288 16.65 -18.69 21.96
N ALA A 289 15.42 -18.61 21.46
CA ALA A 289 14.76 -17.35 21.20
C ALA A 289 14.20 -16.72 22.48
N ARG A 290 14.30 -15.39 22.59
CA ARG A 290 13.59 -14.63 23.61
C ARG A 290 12.12 -14.49 23.21
N ILE A 291 11.21 -15.00 24.04
CA ILE A 291 9.78 -15.04 23.72
C ILE A 291 9.04 -13.91 24.44
N TYR A 292 8.27 -13.14 23.68
CA TYR A 292 7.38 -12.09 24.14
C TYR A 292 5.92 -12.55 23.95
N PRO A 293 5.25 -12.98 25.03
CA PRO A 293 3.83 -13.30 24.98
C PRO A 293 2.98 -12.03 24.90
N ILE A 294 1.98 -12.04 24.04
CA ILE A 294 0.95 -10.99 23.97
C ILE A 294 -0.44 -11.59 24.01
N SER A 295 -1.37 -10.91 24.68
CA SER A 295 -2.78 -11.35 24.82
C SER A 295 -3.67 -10.83 23.68
N ASN A 296 -3.24 -9.79 22.95
CA ASN A 296 -3.97 -9.27 21.80
C ASN A 296 -3.00 -8.63 20.77
N PHE A 297 -3.18 -8.96 19.49
CA PHE A 297 -2.37 -8.45 18.38
C PHE A 297 -2.94 -7.18 17.74
N LEU A 298 -4.15 -6.78 18.15
CA LEU A 298 -4.90 -5.67 17.58
C LEU A 298 -4.68 -4.37 18.36
N GLY A 299 -3.66 -3.59 17.96
CA GLY A 299 -3.55 -2.16 18.28
C GLY A 299 -3.59 -1.80 19.78
N SER A 300 -3.04 -2.65 20.65
CA SER A 300 -2.92 -2.31 22.07
C SER A 300 -1.69 -1.44 22.31
N LYS A 301 -1.76 -0.52 23.28
CA LYS A 301 -0.61 0.30 23.68
C LYS A 301 0.59 -0.55 24.14
N GLU A 302 0.34 -1.77 24.62
CA GLU A 302 1.40 -2.71 24.98
C GLU A 302 2.14 -3.25 23.76
N TYR A 303 1.42 -3.56 22.67
CA TYR A 303 1.99 -4.00 21.40
C TYR A 303 2.95 -2.94 20.83
N ASP A 304 2.48 -1.69 20.74
CA ASP A 304 3.28 -0.59 20.22
C ASP A 304 4.50 -0.30 21.11
N ALA A 305 4.38 -0.44 22.43
CA ALA A 305 5.48 -0.25 23.36
C ALA A 305 6.57 -1.33 23.20
N ILE A 306 6.19 -2.60 23.03
CA ILE A 306 7.13 -3.71 22.83
C ILE A 306 7.82 -3.59 21.48
N VAL A 307 7.07 -3.30 20.41
CA VAL A 307 7.63 -3.08 19.08
C VAL A 307 8.60 -1.89 19.08
N ASN A 308 8.25 -0.80 19.78
CA ASN A 308 9.13 0.35 19.91
C ASN A 308 10.39 0.05 20.75
N ASP A 309 10.30 -0.69 21.85
CA ASP A 309 11.47 -1.05 22.67
C ASP A 309 12.42 -2.01 21.91
N LEU A 310 11.85 -2.94 21.13
CA LEU A 310 12.62 -3.91 20.34
C LEU A 310 13.30 -3.32 19.10
N LEU A 311 12.67 -2.31 18.49
CA LEU A 311 13.17 -1.67 17.27
C LEU A 311 13.90 -0.35 17.54
N TYR A 312 13.62 0.30 18.66
CA TYR A 312 14.17 1.59 19.08
C TYR A 312 14.52 1.58 20.58
N PRO A 313 15.48 0.76 21.02
CA PRO A 313 15.94 0.80 22.41
C PRO A 313 16.44 2.21 22.72
N ALA A 314 15.93 2.81 23.80
CA ALA A 314 16.30 4.17 24.20
C ALA A 314 17.83 4.26 24.35
N ASN A 315 18.45 5.18 23.60
CA ASN A 315 19.83 5.60 23.79
C ASN A 315 19.96 6.32 25.14
N ASN A 316 19.98 5.56 26.22
CA ASN A 316 20.62 5.97 27.46
C ASN A 316 22.04 5.44 27.41
N ASP A 317 22.94 6.17 26.74
CA ASP A 317 24.32 6.29 27.20
C ASP A 317 24.96 7.53 26.59
N LYS A 318 25.75 8.15 27.46
CA LYS A 318 26.21 9.54 27.42
C LYS A 318 27.20 9.79 26.30
N GLU A 319 27.24 11.06 25.90
CA GLU A 319 28.36 11.70 25.24
C GLU A 319 29.69 11.20 25.80
N GLU A 320 30.55 10.67 24.94
CA GLU A 320 31.98 10.90 25.06
C GLU A 320 32.62 10.97 23.67
N THR A 321 33.39 12.04 23.54
CA THR A 321 34.14 12.50 22.39
C THR A 321 35.27 11.52 22.09
N ASN A 322 35.51 11.20 20.81
CA ASN A 322 36.89 11.24 20.33
C ASN A 322 36.99 11.39 18.81
N GLN A 323 37.84 12.35 18.45
CA GLN A 323 38.25 12.68 17.11
C GLN A 323 39.28 11.67 16.56
N SER A 324 39.28 11.61 15.22
CA SER A 324 40.42 11.36 14.33
C SER A 324 40.84 9.91 14.11
N ALA A 325 40.69 9.46 12.86
CA ALA A 325 41.81 9.54 11.92
C ALA A 325 41.27 9.54 10.49
N ALA A 326 41.69 10.54 9.73
CA ALA A 326 41.54 10.58 8.29
C ALA A 326 42.29 9.40 7.68
N ASP A 327 41.64 8.69 6.74
CA ASP A 327 42.40 8.04 5.68
C ASP A 327 41.80 8.36 4.31
N SER A 328 42.73 8.68 3.45
CA SER A 328 42.59 9.20 2.10
C SER A 328 41.85 8.25 1.17
N THR A 329 40.91 8.78 0.37
CA THR A 329 40.47 8.05 -0.83
C THR A 329 40.55 8.99 -2.03
N THR A 330 41.54 8.69 -2.85
CA THR A 330 41.86 9.28 -4.14
C THR A 330 40.61 9.39 -4.99
N SER A 331 40.30 10.62 -5.43
CA SER A 331 39.26 10.88 -6.43
C SER A 331 39.67 10.24 -7.76
N GLN A 332 39.23 9.00 -8.00
CA GLN A 332 39.36 8.37 -9.30
C GLN A 332 38.20 8.82 -10.19
N LYS A 333 38.57 9.41 -11.33
CA LYS A 333 37.67 9.80 -12.42
C LYS A 333 37.00 8.54 -12.98
N ILE A 334 35.68 8.40 -12.80
CA ILE A 334 34.91 7.22 -13.21
C ILE A 334 34.71 7.26 -14.73
N SER A 335 35.08 6.20 -15.44
CA SER A 335 34.75 6.04 -16.87
C SER A 335 33.31 5.51 -16.95
N LEU A 336 32.38 6.39 -17.34
CA LEU A 336 30.94 6.09 -17.31
C LEU A 336 30.45 5.11 -18.40
N ASP A 337 31.35 4.40 -19.07
CA ASP A 337 31.00 3.52 -20.19
C ASP A 337 30.30 2.23 -19.73
N LYS A 338 30.22 1.98 -18.41
CA LYS A 338 29.71 0.73 -17.81
C LYS A 338 28.81 0.97 -16.59
N ILE A 339 27.70 1.67 -16.80
CA ILE A 339 26.60 1.80 -15.82
C ILE A 339 25.58 0.68 -16.05
N ALA A 340 25.11 0.03 -15.00
CA ALA A 340 24.08 -1.01 -15.08
C ALA A 340 22.94 -0.79 -14.07
N PHE A 341 21.72 -1.10 -14.49
CA PHE A 341 20.56 -1.11 -13.61
C PHE A 341 20.13 -2.56 -13.30
N CYS A 342 20.07 -2.93 -12.02
CA CYS A 342 19.98 -4.34 -11.63
C CYS A 342 18.78 -4.62 -10.73
N CYS A 343 18.06 -5.71 -10.99
CA CYS A 343 17.09 -6.28 -10.05
C CYS A 343 17.25 -7.81 -9.97
N ASP A 344 16.50 -8.47 -9.08
CA ASP A 344 16.67 -9.90 -8.82
C ASP A 344 16.38 -10.77 -10.07
N ALA A 345 15.36 -10.41 -10.85
CA ALA A 345 14.92 -11.17 -12.04
C ALA A 345 15.22 -10.50 -13.39
N GLY A 346 15.69 -9.26 -13.40
CA GLY A 346 16.11 -8.54 -14.62
C GLY A 346 15.00 -8.09 -15.60
N MET A 347 13.71 -8.40 -15.42
CA MET A 347 12.72 -8.25 -16.51
C MET A 347 11.61 -7.20 -16.33
N GLY A 348 11.50 -6.50 -15.20
CA GLY A 348 10.38 -5.57 -14.95
C GLY A 348 10.81 -4.21 -14.40
N SER A 349 11.03 -4.16 -13.10
CA SER A 349 11.44 -2.94 -12.39
C SER A 349 12.80 -2.39 -12.88
N SER A 350 13.69 -3.27 -13.32
CA SER A 350 15.00 -2.93 -13.87
C SER A 350 14.91 -2.24 -15.24
N ALA A 351 14.02 -2.71 -16.11
CA ALA A 351 13.81 -2.13 -17.44
C ALA A 351 13.20 -0.72 -17.33
N MET A 352 12.20 -0.53 -16.46
CA MET A 352 11.57 0.79 -16.23
C MET A 352 12.53 1.79 -15.58
N GLY A 353 13.30 1.35 -14.59
CA GLY A 353 14.29 2.20 -13.92
C GLY A 353 15.44 2.61 -14.86
N ALA A 354 15.95 1.68 -15.66
CA ALA A 354 16.99 1.97 -16.64
C ALA A 354 16.54 2.94 -17.73
N ALA A 355 15.29 2.79 -18.22
CA ALA A 355 14.70 3.71 -19.18
C ALA A 355 14.53 5.12 -18.59
N SER A 356 14.06 5.21 -17.34
CA SER A 356 13.87 6.47 -16.62
C SER A 356 15.20 7.20 -16.38
N LEU A 357 16.21 6.48 -15.88
CA LEU A 357 17.54 7.03 -15.66
C LEU A 357 18.23 7.44 -16.97
N SER A 358 18.12 6.62 -18.03
CA SER A 358 18.67 6.95 -19.35
C SER A 358 18.03 8.23 -19.93
N LYS A 359 16.71 8.40 -19.78
CA LYS A 359 15.99 9.62 -20.21
C LYS A 359 16.50 10.86 -19.45
N LYS A 360 16.69 10.75 -18.13
CA LYS A 360 17.19 11.85 -17.28
C LYS A 360 18.66 12.19 -17.54
N LEU A 361 19.53 11.20 -17.72
CA LEU A 361 20.93 11.41 -18.12
C LEU A 361 21.01 12.15 -19.46
N LYS A 362 20.21 11.73 -20.44
CA LYS A 362 20.14 12.38 -21.75
C LYS A 362 19.64 13.83 -21.66
N ALA A 363 18.64 14.10 -20.82
CA ALA A 363 18.15 15.46 -20.55
C ALA A 363 19.21 16.33 -19.85
N ALA A 364 20.08 15.73 -19.04
CA ALA A 364 21.21 16.40 -18.38
C ALA A 364 22.44 16.59 -19.28
N GLY A 365 22.38 16.18 -20.55
CA GLY A 365 23.47 16.27 -21.52
C GLY A 365 24.48 15.12 -21.48
N ILE A 366 24.20 14.04 -20.72
CA ILE A 366 25.04 12.85 -20.60
C ILE A 366 24.47 11.77 -21.53
N ASN A 367 25.13 11.53 -22.67
CA ASN A 367 24.63 10.60 -23.70
C ASN A 367 25.14 9.17 -23.44
N ILE A 368 24.65 8.54 -22.37
CA ILE A 368 25.03 7.20 -21.94
C ILE A 368 23.78 6.33 -21.85
N SER A 369 23.83 5.16 -22.47
CA SER A 369 22.76 4.16 -22.38
C SER A 369 22.97 3.32 -21.13
N VAL A 370 21.95 3.20 -20.27
CA VAL A 370 22.00 2.36 -19.08
C VAL A 370 21.36 1.00 -19.40
N PRO A 371 22.12 -0.08 -19.66
CA PRO A 371 21.57 -1.43 -19.76
C PRO A 371 21.01 -1.91 -18.42
N HIS A 372 20.11 -2.90 -18.49
CA HIS A 372 19.57 -3.55 -17.31
C HIS A 372 19.87 -5.04 -17.30
N TYR A 373 20.07 -5.60 -16.10
CA TYR A 373 20.43 -7.01 -15.91
C TYR A 373 19.68 -7.63 -14.72
N ALA A 374 19.55 -8.95 -14.74
CA ALA A 374 19.40 -9.70 -13.50
C ALA A 374 20.72 -9.64 -12.71
N LEU A 375 20.65 -9.64 -11.37
CA LEU A 375 21.82 -9.37 -10.53
C LEU A 375 22.97 -10.38 -10.72
N ASN A 376 22.63 -11.63 -11.04
CA ASN A 376 23.56 -12.71 -11.38
C ASN A 376 24.23 -12.54 -12.76
N GLU A 377 23.65 -11.73 -13.65
CA GLU A 377 24.11 -11.51 -15.03
C GLU A 377 24.93 -10.22 -15.19
N VAL A 378 25.06 -9.43 -14.12
CA VAL A 378 25.83 -8.17 -14.14
C VAL A 378 27.29 -8.46 -14.49
N PRO A 379 27.87 -7.79 -15.49
CA PRO A 379 29.30 -7.89 -15.81
C PRO A 379 30.18 -7.48 -14.61
N GLN A 380 31.24 -8.23 -14.32
CA GLN A 380 32.11 -7.96 -13.17
C GLN A 380 32.91 -6.64 -13.28
N ASP A 381 33.09 -6.16 -14.51
CA ASP A 381 33.77 -4.91 -14.84
C ASP A 381 32.82 -3.69 -14.87
N THR A 382 31.58 -3.87 -14.42
CA THR A 382 30.62 -2.78 -14.21
C THR A 382 31.17 -1.79 -13.17
N GLN A 383 31.19 -0.50 -13.51
CA GLN A 383 31.75 0.54 -12.63
C GLN A 383 30.69 1.18 -11.75
N VAL A 384 29.43 1.22 -12.22
CA VAL A 384 28.32 1.79 -11.48
C VAL A 384 27.12 0.86 -11.54
N ILE A 385 26.56 0.52 -10.38
CA ILE A 385 25.36 -0.31 -10.26
C ILE A 385 24.27 0.50 -9.57
N ILE A 386 23.10 0.57 -10.19
CA ILE A 386 21.88 1.08 -9.56
C ILE A 386 20.99 -0.12 -9.25
N THR A 387 20.62 -0.29 -7.98
CA THR A 387 19.78 -1.42 -7.55
C THR A 387 18.97 -1.08 -6.29
N HIS A 388 17.97 -1.90 -5.98
CA HIS A 388 17.16 -1.71 -4.78
C HIS A 388 18.00 -1.89 -3.51
N GLU A 389 17.73 -1.12 -2.45
CA GLU A 389 18.48 -1.17 -1.19
C GLU A 389 18.61 -2.59 -0.59
N SER A 390 17.58 -3.43 -0.76
CA SER A 390 17.58 -4.83 -0.31
C SER A 390 18.54 -5.74 -1.09
N LEU A 391 19.04 -5.32 -2.24
CA LEU A 391 19.91 -6.10 -3.12
C LEU A 391 21.37 -5.61 -3.12
N VAL A 392 21.68 -4.57 -2.33
CA VAL A 392 23.02 -3.94 -2.28
C VAL A 392 24.11 -4.95 -1.94
N GLN A 393 23.86 -5.84 -0.96
CA GLN A 393 24.89 -6.80 -0.56
C GLN A 393 25.21 -7.77 -1.71
N ARG A 394 24.18 -8.30 -2.37
CA ARG A 394 24.36 -9.21 -3.50
C ARG A 394 25.04 -8.50 -4.68
N ALA A 395 24.80 -7.20 -4.86
CA ALA A 395 25.47 -6.41 -5.89
C ALA A 395 26.95 -6.20 -5.59
N LYS A 396 27.31 -5.96 -4.31
CA LYS A 396 28.71 -5.92 -3.84
C LYS A 396 29.40 -7.25 -4.05
N ASP A 397 28.74 -8.35 -3.73
CA ASP A 397 29.30 -9.69 -3.90
C ASP A 397 29.58 -10.00 -5.38
N ARG A 398 28.75 -9.46 -6.29
CA ARG A 398 28.90 -9.65 -7.74
C ARG A 398 29.96 -8.76 -8.38
N ALA A 399 29.99 -7.48 -8.03
CA ALA A 399 30.96 -6.50 -8.56
C ALA A 399 31.54 -5.66 -7.40
N PRO A 400 32.56 -6.17 -6.69
CA PRO A 400 33.10 -5.54 -5.48
C PRO A 400 33.69 -4.15 -5.70
N MET A 401 34.12 -3.87 -6.94
CA MET A 401 34.75 -2.62 -7.34
C MET A 401 33.74 -1.59 -7.89
N ALA A 402 32.47 -1.97 -8.02
CA ALA A 402 31.43 -1.08 -8.54
C ALA A 402 30.96 -0.09 -7.48
N HIS A 403 30.71 1.15 -7.88
CA HIS A 403 30.01 2.11 -7.07
C HIS A 403 28.50 1.83 -7.11
N ILE A 404 27.90 1.55 -5.95
CA ILE A 404 26.49 1.12 -5.86
C ILE A 404 25.62 2.28 -5.38
N TYR A 405 24.63 2.66 -6.18
CA TYR A 405 23.56 3.57 -5.82
C TYR A 405 22.32 2.77 -5.38
N PRO A 406 22.02 2.71 -4.07
CA PRO A 406 20.79 2.12 -3.58
C PRO A 406 19.60 3.03 -3.86
N ILE A 407 18.51 2.45 -4.36
CA ILE A 407 17.21 3.12 -4.53
C ILE A 407 16.14 2.41 -3.71
N GLN A 408 15.11 3.14 -3.28
CA GLN A 408 13.97 2.57 -2.55
C GLN A 408 12.79 2.31 -3.47
N ASN A 409 12.65 3.12 -4.52
CA ASN A 409 11.54 3.00 -5.45
C ASN A 409 11.99 3.12 -6.90
N PHE A 410 11.71 2.10 -7.69
CA PHE A 410 12.00 2.08 -9.12
C PHE A 410 11.26 3.17 -9.92
N LEU A 411 10.20 3.75 -9.38
CA LEU A 411 9.42 4.82 -10.00
C LEU A 411 9.64 6.21 -9.36
N GLY A 412 10.47 6.33 -8.32
CA GLY A 412 10.65 7.57 -7.58
C GLY A 412 11.56 8.57 -8.29
N SER A 413 11.03 9.71 -8.77
CA SER A 413 11.76 10.69 -9.59
C SER A 413 12.95 11.32 -8.89
N SER A 414 12.81 11.68 -7.62
CA SER A 414 13.81 12.43 -6.85
C SER A 414 15.15 11.68 -6.67
N GLU A 415 15.12 10.38 -6.38
CA GLU A 415 16.33 9.56 -6.23
C GLU A 415 17.17 9.53 -7.51
N TYR A 416 16.52 9.49 -8.68
CA TYR A 416 17.23 9.55 -9.96
C TYR A 416 17.87 10.92 -10.23
N ASP A 417 17.26 12.01 -9.77
CA ASP A 417 17.84 13.35 -9.96
C ASP A 417 19.11 13.54 -9.13
N ASP A 418 19.12 12.99 -7.91
CA ASP A 418 20.31 12.98 -7.05
C ASP A 418 21.43 12.14 -7.65
N ILE A 419 21.11 10.95 -8.18
CA ILE A 419 22.08 10.10 -8.89
C ILE A 419 22.66 10.83 -10.10
N VAL A 420 21.81 11.46 -10.93
CA VAL A 420 22.26 12.22 -12.10
C VAL A 420 23.16 13.39 -11.70
N LYS A 421 22.85 14.08 -10.59
CA LYS A 421 23.66 15.19 -10.06
C LYS A 421 25.02 14.72 -9.55
N ASP A 422 25.08 13.62 -8.81
CA ASP A 422 26.33 13.04 -8.31
C ASP A 422 27.19 12.49 -9.45
N LEU A 423 26.58 11.80 -10.42
CA LEU A 423 27.28 11.36 -11.64
C LEU A 423 27.86 12.56 -12.39
N LYS A 424 27.12 13.67 -12.50
CA LYS A 424 27.60 14.90 -13.17
C LYS A 424 28.80 15.54 -12.47
N THR A 425 28.92 15.41 -11.14
CA THR A 425 30.08 15.92 -10.39
C THR A 425 31.32 15.01 -10.46
N ARG A 426 31.16 13.78 -10.94
CA ARG A 426 32.23 12.76 -11.03
C ARG A 426 32.80 12.59 -12.45
N ILE A 427 32.21 13.30 -13.43
CA ILE A 427 32.68 13.47 -14.83
C ILE A 427 33.58 14.69 -14.90
#